data_AF-A0A522DHC9-F1
#
_entry.id   AF-A0A522DHC9-F1
#
_cell.length_a   1.000
_cell.length_b   1.000
_cell.length_c   1.000
_cell.angle_alpha   90.00
_cell.angle_beta   90.00
_cell.angle_gamma   90.00
#
_symmetry.space_group_name_H-M   'P 1'
#
loop_
_entity.id
_entity.type
_entity.pdbx_description
1 polymer ?
#
loop_
_entity_poly.entity_id
_entity_poly.type
_entity_poly.pdbx_seq_one_letter_code
_entity_poly.pdbx_strand_id
1 'polypeptide(L)'
;DQVMDMIPGLSRQKGLTDTFAAEREFKQAEAIINSMTRKEREIPEVINGNRRLRIAAGSGTSVADVNRLLKQFVQARKLMKHVMPGGSGARGKMAKRLRSFMGA
;
A
#
# COMPACT_ATOMS: atom_id res chain seq x y z
N ASP A 1 21.62 -7.01 -28.59
CA ASP A 1 20.42 -6.61 -29.35
C ASP A 1 19.82 -7.76 -30.14
N GLN A 2 18.90 -8.56 -29.57
CA GLN A 2 17.86 -9.35 -30.31
C GLN A 2 17.13 -10.39 -29.42
N VAL A 3 16.38 -9.94 -28.41
CA VAL A 3 15.27 -10.75 -27.85
C VAL A 3 14.04 -9.85 -27.55
N MET A 4 13.94 -8.70 -28.22
CA MET A 4 12.86 -7.71 -28.02
C MET A 4 11.87 -7.61 -29.19
N ASP A 5 12.00 -8.45 -30.22
CA ASP A 5 11.33 -8.23 -31.52
C ASP A 5 10.20 -9.22 -31.87
N MET A 6 9.72 -10.05 -30.93
CA MET A 6 8.68 -11.05 -31.24
C MET A 6 7.40 -11.00 -30.40
N ILE A 7 7.14 -9.89 -29.70
CA ILE A 7 5.82 -9.65 -29.09
C ILE A 7 5.14 -8.48 -29.81
N PRO A 8 4.24 -8.75 -30.78
CA PRO A 8 3.41 -7.69 -31.35
C PRO A 8 2.52 -7.14 -30.24
N GLY A 9 2.77 -5.89 -29.84
CA GLY A 9 2.06 -5.19 -28.77
C GLY A 9 2.95 -4.67 -27.63
N LEU A 10 4.22 -5.08 -27.55
CA LEU A 10 5.16 -4.64 -26.50
C LEU A 10 6.11 -3.51 -26.95
N SER A 11 6.10 -3.13 -28.22
CA SER A 11 7.04 -2.15 -28.79
C SER A 11 6.71 -0.68 -28.52
N ARG A 12 5.86 -0.33 -27.55
CA ARG A 12 5.46 1.08 -27.34
C ARG A 12 5.54 1.66 -25.95
N GLN A 13 5.85 0.92 -24.88
CA GLN A 13 5.98 1.55 -23.56
C GLN A 13 6.54 0.58 -22.52
N LYS A 14 7.28 1.11 -21.53
CA LYS A 14 7.60 0.49 -20.23
C LYS A 14 8.85 -0.39 -20.15
N GLY A 15 10.01 0.27 -20.04
CA GLY A 15 11.21 -0.40 -19.51
C GLY A 15 12.15 0.57 -18.81
N LEU A 16 12.36 1.76 -19.40
CA LEU A 16 13.33 2.74 -18.89
C LEU A 16 12.68 4.02 -18.32
N THR A 17 11.44 4.33 -18.69
CA THR A 17 10.68 5.47 -18.16
C THR A 17 10.02 5.18 -16.80
N ASP A 18 9.80 3.91 -16.48
CA ASP A 18 9.12 3.51 -15.23
C ASP A 18 10.03 3.66 -14.00
N THR A 19 11.35 3.56 -14.14
CA THR A 19 12.27 3.63 -12.98
C THR A 19 12.38 5.05 -12.42
N PHE A 20 12.62 6.04 -13.27
CA PHE A 20 12.68 7.46 -12.86
C PHE A 20 11.34 7.99 -12.37
N ALA A 21 10.24 7.55 -12.98
CA ALA A 21 8.90 7.90 -12.52
C ALA A 21 8.60 7.27 -11.15
N ALA A 22 8.92 5.99 -10.97
CA ALA A 22 8.77 5.30 -9.69
C ALA A 22 9.63 5.95 -8.59
N GLU A 23 10.87 6.35 -8.88
CA GLU A 23 11.73 7.03 -7.92
C GLU A 23 11.15 8.36 -7.44
N ARG A 24 10.55 9.14 -8.35
CA ARG A 24 9.86 10.39 -8.00
C ARG A 24 8.64 10.14 -7.12
N GLU A 25 7.85 9.12 -7.43
CA GLU A 25 6.69 8.74 -6.61
C GLU A 25 7.10 8.29 -5.20
N PHE A 26 8.19 7.52 -5.10
CA PHE A 26 8.76 7.12 -3.81
C PHE A 26 9.21 8.32 -2.97
N LYS A 27 9.95 9.26 -3.58
CA LYS A 27 10.39 10.49 -2.88
C LYS A 27 9.21 11.34 -2.41
N GLN A 28 8.14 11.43 -3.20
CA GLN A 28 6.92 12.12 -2.78
C GLN A 28 6.23 11.41 -1.62
N ALA A 29 6.11 10.08 -1.68
CA ALA A 29 5.53 9.31 -0.59
C ALA A 29 6.34 9.47 0.72
N GLU A 30 7.67 9.42 0.62
CA GLU A 30 8.57 9.67 1.75
C GLU A 30 8.37 11.07 2.34
N ALA A 31 8.35 12.11 1.51
CA ALA A 31 8.11 13.48 1.95
C ALA A 31 6.76 13.63 2.67
N ILE A 32 5.70 13.01 2.14
CA ILE A 32 4.36 13.01 2.76
C ILE A 32 4.41 12.32 4.14
N ILE A 33 5.05 11.17 4.25
CA ILE A 33 5.15 10.40 5.51
C ILE A 33 5.99 11.12 6.56
N ASN A 34 7.06 11.81 6.13
CA ASN A 34 7.92 12.60 7.01
C ASN A 34 7.21 13.84 7.57
N SER A 35 6.23 14.39 6.85
CA SER A 35 5.36 15.49 7.31
C SER A 35 4.22 15.07 8.25
N MET A 36 4.09 13.77 8.53
CA MET A 36 3.15 13.24 9.52
C MET A 36 3.77 13.21 10.92
N THR A 37 2.92 13.39 11.92
CA THR A 37 3.26 13.09 13.31
C THR A 37 3.29 11.58 13.55
N ARG A 38 3.98 11.14 14.61
CA ARG A 38 4.03 9.72 14.99
C ARG A 38 2.64 9.10 15.14
N LYS A 39 1.71 9.81 15.80
CA LYS A 39 0.32 9.36 15.98
C LYS A 39 -0.42 9.17 14.66
N GLU A 40 -0.20 10.04 13.69
CA GLU A 40 -0.84 9.94 12.36
C GLU A 40 -0.28 8.77 11.55
N ARG A 41 1.01 8.43 11.71
CA ARG A 41 1.62 7.25 11.08
C ARG A 41 1.11 5.93 11.69
N GLU A 42 0.96 5.90 13.01
CA GLU A 42 0.46 4.73 13.74
C GLU A 42 -1.05 4.51 13.50
N ILE A 43 -1.82 5.61 13.43
CA ILE A 43 -3.28 5.59 13.31
C ILE A 43 -3.73 6.53 12.18
N PRO A 44 -3.67 6.10 10.91
CA PRO A 44 -4.03 6.95 9.76
C PRO A 44 -5.49 7.42 9.75
N GLU A 45 -6.37 6.76 10.49
CA GLU A 45 -7.79 7.12 10.65
C GLU A 45 -7.98 8.49 11.29
N VAL A 46 -7.01 9.00 12.07
CA VAL A 46 -7.08 10.32 12.70
C VAL A 46 -6.84 11.47 11.71
N ILE A 47 -6.42 11.17 10.48
CA ILE A 47 -6.05 12.16 9.45
C ILE A 47 -7.32 12.73 8.78
N ASN A 48 -7.85 13.78 9.40
CA ASN A 48 -8.95 14.61 8.89
C ASN A 48 -8.49 15.67 7.88
N GLY A 49 -9.42 16.47 7.35
CA GLY A 49 -9.14 17.49 6.32
C GLY A 49 -8.05 18.49 6.71
N ASN A 50 -8.11 19.04 7.92
CA ASN A 50 -7.11 20.00 8.41
C ASN A 50 -5.71 19.39 8.51
N ARG A 51 -5.61 18.12 8.94
CA ARG A 51 -4.33 17.39 8.98
C ARG A 51 -3.80 17.14 7.57
N ARG A 52 -4.66 16.82 6.59
CA ARG A 52 -4.24 16.64 5.19
C ARG A 52 -3.70 17.93 4.60
N LEU A 53 -4.33 19.07 4.88
CA LEU A 53 -3.84 20.39 4.47
C LEU A 53 -2.45 20.67 5.06
N ARG A 54 -2.26 20.44 6.36
CA ARG A 54 -0.96 20.61 7.02
C ARG A 54 0.12 19.69 6.44
N ILE A 55 -0.21 18.41 6.24
CA ILE A 55 0.73 17.42 5.68
C ILE A 55 1.13 17.84 4.26
N ALA A 56 0.16 18.15 3.40
CA ALA A 56 0.38 18.59 2.02
C ALA A 56 1.29 19.83 1.95
N ALA A 57 1.02 20.84 2.79
CA ALA A 57 1.86 22.03 2.88
C ALA A 57 3.29 21.70 3.37
N GLY A 58 3.42 20.82 4.37
CA GLY A 58 4.72 20.41 4.91
C GLY A 58 5.55 19.54 3.96
N SER A 59 4.91 18.73 3.11
CA SER A 59 5.59 17.87 2.13
C SER A 59 5.78 18.51 0.76
N GLY A 60 5.22 19.70 0.51
CA GLY A 60 5.24 20.34 -0.81
C GLY A 60 4.42 19.59 -1.86
N THR A 61 3.37 18.88 -1.44
CA THR A 61 2.50 18.08 -2.33
C THR A 61 1.06 18.58 -2.29
N SER A 62 0.18 18.06 -3.13
CA SER A 62 -1.24 18.39 -3.06
C SER A 62 -1.99 17.54 -2.02
N VAL A 63 -3.15 18.02 -1.58
CA VAL A 63 -4.08 17.23 -0.73
C VAL A 63 -4.55 15.96 -1.47
N ALA A 64 -4.65 16.01 -2.80
CA ALA A 64 -5.01 14.86 -3.61
C ALA A 64 -3.94 13.77 -3.56
N ASP A 65 -2.66 14.13 -3.54
CA ASP A 65 -1.54 13.18 -3.40
C ASP A 65 -1.57 12.50 -2.02
N VAL A 66 -1.80 13.27 -0.96
CA VAL A 66 -1.98 12.72 0.40
C VAL A 66 -3.17 11.75 0.42
N ASN A 67 -4.29 12.10 -0.20
CA ASN A 67 -5.46 11.22 -0.30
C ASN A 67 -5.16 9.93 -1.07
N ARG A 68 -4.39 10.02 -2.16
CA ARG A 68 -3.99 8.87 -2.97
C ARG A 68 -3.14 7.90 -2.13
N LEU A 69 -2.15 8.43 -1.42
CA LEU A 69 -1.29 7.64 -0.54
C LEU A 69 -2.09 6.94 0.57
N LEU A 70 -2.99 7.66 1.25
CA LEU A 70 -3.83 7.09 2.31
C LEU A 70 -4.75 5.97 1.77
N LYS A 71 -5.31 6.13 0.57
CA LYS A 71 -6.12 5.09 -0.07
C LYS A 71 -5.29 3.85 -0.39
N GLN A 72 -4.11 4.03 -0.99
CA GLN A 72 -3.17 2.95 -1.30
C GLN A 72 -2.76 2.20 -0.03
N PHE A 73 -2.47 2.93 1.06
CA PHE A 73 -2.17 2.33 2.36
C PHE A 73 -3.33 1.47 2.87
N VAL A 74 -4.56 1.99 2.87
CA VAL A 74 -5.75 1.22 3.32
C VAL A 74 -5.95 -0.04 2.47
N GLN A 75 -5.73 0.03 1.15
CA GLN A 75 -5.79 -1.13 0.26
C GLN A 75 -4.70 -2.15 0.57
N ALA A 76 -3.45 -1.72 0.71
CA ALA A 76 -2.33 -2.58 1.09
C ALA A 76 -2.58 -3.24 2.46
N ARG A 77 -3.10 -2.49 3.44
CA ARG A 77 -3.46 -3.00 4.76
C ARG A 77 -4.57 -4.05 4.70
N LYS A 78 -5.55 -3.87 3.81
CA LYS A 78 -6.59 -4.89 3.54
C LYS A 78 -5.95 -6.14 2.94
N LEU A 79 -5.09 -6.01 1.93
CA LEU A 79 -4.41 -7.13 1.31
C LEU A 79 -3.55 -7.90 2.33
N MET A 80 -2.73 -7.22 3.14
CA MET A 80 -1.94 -7.87 4.18
C MET A 80 -2.80 -8.64 5.18
N LYS A 81 -3.98 -8.12 5.57
CA LYS A 81 -4.92 -8.84 6.44
C LYS A 81 -5.48 -10.13 5.80
N HIS A 82 -5.59 -10.19 4.47
CA HIS A 82 -6.09 -11.36 3.75
C HIS A 82 -4.96 -12.34 3.40
N VAL A 83 -3.77 -11.85 3.07
CA VAL A 83 -2.59 -12.62 2.65
C VAL A 83 -1.80 -13.16 3.84
N MET A 84 -1.78 -12.43 4.94
CA MET A 84 -1.26 -12.88 6.22
C MET A 84 -2.44 -13.04 7.19
N PRO A 85 -3.27 -14.10 7.05
CA PRO A 85 -4.21 -14.48 8.09
C PRO A 85 -3.39 -15.08 9.24
N GLY A 86 -2.71 -14.22 10.00
CA GLY A 86 -1.91 -14.61 11.14
C GLY A 86 -2.77 -15.26 12.23
N GLY A 87 -2.43 -16.50 12.59
CA GLY A 87 -2.24 -16.86 13.99
C GLY A 87 -3.45 -17.30 14.82
N SER A 88 -4.68 -16.83 14.54
CA SER A 88 -5.80 -17.08 15.48
C SER A 88 -7.10 -17.52 14.78
N GLY A 89 -7.42 -16.97 13.61
CA GLY A 89 -8.67 -17.27 12.90
C GLY A 89 -8.65 -18.59 12.13
N ALA A 90 -7.57 -18.86 11.38
CA ALA A 90 -7.42 -20.09 10.61
C ALA A 90 -7.15 -21.31 11.53
N ARG A 91 -6.32 -21.14 12.55
CA ARG A 91 -6.12 -22.16 13.61
C ARG A 91 -7.38 -22.42 14.41
N GLY A 92 -8.17 -21.39 14.75
CA GLY A 92 -9.44 -21.57 15.45
C GLY A 92 -10.47 -22.36 14.65
N LYS A 93 -10.59 -22.08 13.34
CA LYS A 93 -11.46 -22.83 12.42
C LYS A 93 -10.95 -24.26 12.18
N MET A 94 -9.64 -24.44 12.06
CA MET A 94 -9.03 -25.77 11.87
C MET A 94 -9.09 -26.61 13.15
N ALA A 95 -8.86 -26.03 14.34
CA ALA A 95 -9.02 -26.70 15.64
C ALA A 95 -10.48 -27.04 15.94
N LYS A 96 -11.44 -26.21 15.49
CA LYS A 96 -12.88 -26.53 15.58
C LYS A 96 -13.25 -27.69 14.64
N ARG A 97 -12.66 -27.75 13.44
CA ARG A 97 -12.83 -28.88 12.52
C ARG A 97 -12.15 -30.16 13.05
N LEU A 98 -10.93 -30.08 13.58
CA LEU A 98 -10.22 -31.21 14.20
C LEU A 98 -10.96 -31.77 15.43
N ARG A 99 -11.50 -30.92 16.30
CA ARG A 99 -12.36 -31.38 17.41
C ARG A 99 -13.65 -32.06 16.94
N SER A 100 -14.22 -31.62 15.82
CA SER A 100 -15.38 -32.27 15.22
C SER A 100 -15.05 -33.61 14.56
N PHE A 101 -13.78 -33.86 14.20
CA PHE A 101 -13.31 -35.12 13.62
C PHE A 101 -12.79 -36.11 14.68
N MET A 102 -12.27 -35.64 15.82
CA MET A 102 -11.87 -36.45 16.97
C MET A 102 -12.99 -36.69 17.99
N GLY A 103 -14.20 -36.19 17.71
CA GLY A 103 -15.39 -36.37 18.54
C GLY A 103 -16.41 -37.30 17.88
N ALA A 104 -16.04 -38.58 17.74
CA ALA A 104 -16.90 -39.74 17.57
C ALA A 104 -16.23 -40.90 18.33
#